data_AF-A0A9E3SKJ3-F1
#
_entry.id   AF-A0A9E3SKJ3-F1
#
_cell.length_a   1.000
_cell.length_b   1.000
_cell.length_c   1.000
_cell.angle_alpha   90.00
_cell.angle_beta   90.00
_cell.angle_gamma   90.00
#
_symmetry.space_group_name_H-M   'P 1'
#
loop_
_entity.id
_entity.type
_entity.pdbx_description
1 polymer ?
#
loop_
_entity_poly.entity_id
_entity_poly.type
_entity_poly.pdbx_seq_one_letter_code
_entity_poly.pdbx_strand_id
1 'polypeptide(L)' 'MEYAIEKAKHGLIKFGQYTGFRNATSGHFIMILVGLFFIYLAIRYNYEPLLLVPIGTGILIGNVPFFQDGGADL' A
#
# COMPACT_ATOMS: atom_id res chain seq x y z
N MET A 1 14.40 22.70 28.08
CA MET A 1 15.17 21.73 27.28
C MET A 1 14.44 20.39 27.16
N GLU A 2 13.89 19.84 28.24
CA GLU A 2 13.03 18.63 28.24
C GLU A 2 11.83 18.69 27.27
N TYR A 3 11.11 19.82 27.21
CA TYR A 3 9.96 19.99 26.30
C TYR A 3 10.28 19.78 24.81
N ALA A 4 11.48 20.18 24.37
CA ALA A 4 11.91 19.98 22.99
C ALA A 4 12.23 18.51 22.69
N ILE A 5 12.80 17.80 23.68
CA ILE A 5 13.13 16.37 23.58
C ILE A 5 11.86 15.52 23.56
N GLU A 6 10.86 15.85 24.38
CA GLU A 6 9.54 15.22 24.36
C GLU A 6 8.87 15.38 22.98
N LYS A 7 8.81 16.60 22.44
CA LYS A 7 8.22 16.85 21.12
C LYS A 7 8.92 16.07 20.00
N ALA A 8 10.26 15.97 20.07
CA ALA A 8 11.03 15.18 19.11
C ALA A 8 10.70 13.67 19.21
N LYS A 9 10.61 13.12 20.43
CA LYS A 9 10.22 11.71 20.65
C LYS A 9 8.81 11.42 20.14
N HIS A 10 7.83 12.28 20.46
CA HIS A 10 6.45 12.15 19.94
C HIS A 10 6.40 12.26 18.42
N GLY A 11 7.22 13.12 17.81
CA GLY A 11 7.35 13.22 16.35
C GLY A 11 7.90 11.95 15.71
N LEU A 12 8.92 11.32 16.32
CA LEU A 12 9.48 10.06 15.86
C LEU A 12 8.51 8.88 15.99
N ILE A 13 7.78 8.81 17.11
CA ILE A 13 6.76 7.77 17.33
C ILE A 13 5.62 7.93 16.32
N LYS A 14 5.14 9.16 16.11
CA LYS A 14 4.15 9.47 15.08
C LYS A 14 4.65 9.07 13.70
N PHE A 15 5.87 9.46 13.33
CA PHE A 15 6.47 9.07 12.05
C PHE A 15 6.47 7.55 11.84
N GLY A 16 6.86 6.79 12.85
CA GLY A 16 6.81 5.32 12.85
C GLY A 16 5.39 4.77 12.70
N GLN A 17 4.40 5.41 13.33
CA GLN A 17 2.99 5.04 13.21
C GLN A 17 2.43 5.34 11.81
N TYR A 18 2.75 6.50 11.23
CA TYR A 18 2.35 6.91 9.87
C TYR A 18 3.01 6.09 8.75
N THR A 19 3.97 5.23 9.07
CA THR A 19 4.52 4.33 8.07
C THR A 19 3.43 3.35 7.63
N GLY A 20 3.06 3.37 6.35
CA GLY A 20 2.05 2.48 5.75
C GLY A 20 2.34 0.99 5.97
N PHE A 21 3.57 0.64 6.34
CA PHE A 21 3.99 -0.70 6.75
C PHE A 21 3.20 -1.27 7.94
N ARG A 22 2.66 -0.44 8.84
CA ARG A 22 1.88 -0.92 9.99
C ARG A 22 0.43 -1.29 9.62
N ASN A 23 -0.12 -0.69 8.57
CA ASN A 23 -1.44 -1.03 8.02
C ASN A 23 -1.38 -2.04 6.86
N ALA A 24 -0.17 -2.48 6.47
CA ALA A 24 0.03 -3.56 5.53
C ALA A 24 -0.42 -4.89 6.15
N THR A 25 -1.72 -5.14 6.16
CA THR A 25 -2.28 -6.43 6.54
C THR A 25 -1.83 -7.51 5.55
N SER A 26 -1.79 -8.76 6.01
CA SER A 26 -1.43 -9.90 5.16
C SER A 26 -2.32 -10.03 3.92
N GLY A 27 -3.58 -9.55 3.99
CA GLY A 27 -4.51 -9.52 2.86
C GLY A 27 -4.05 -8.61 1.71
N HIS A 28 -3.57 -7.39 1.99
CA HIS A 28 -3.06 -6.49 0.95
C HIS A 28 -1.85 -7.08 0.23
N PHE A 29 -0.97 -7.76 0.97
CA PHE A 29 0.19 -8.42 0.38
C PHE A 29 -0.21 -9.53 -0.61
N ILE A 30 -1.19 -10.36 -0.24
CA ILE A 30 -1.73 -11.40 -1.12
C ILE A 30 -2.35 -10.78 -2.39
N MET A 31 -3.14 -9.72 -2.25
CA MET A 31 -3.77 -9.06 -3.39
C MET A 31 -2.74 -8.42 -4.33
N ILE A 32 -1.66 -7.82 -3.79
CA ILE A 32 -0.55 -7.31 -4.60
C ILE A 32 0.08 -8.45 -5.41
N LEU A 33 0.33 -9.61 -4.81
CA LEU A 33 0.86 -10.78 -5.51
C LEU A 33 -0.07 -11.25 -6.64
N VAL A 34 -1.38 -11.25 -6.41
CA VAL A 34 -2.39 -11.57 -7.45
C VAL A 34 -2.37 -10.54 -8.59
N GLY A 35 -2.27 -9.25 -8.28
CA GLY A 35 -2.16 -8.19 -9.28
C GLY A 35 -0.89 -8.34 -10.15
N LEU A 36 0.24 -8.63 -9.52
CA LEU A 36 1.50 -8.93 -10.23
C LEU A 36 1.40 -10.20 -11.08
N PHE A 37 0.70 -11.24 -10.59
CA PHE A 37 0.47 -12.47 -11.34
C PHE A 37 -0.34 -12.23 -12.62
N PHE A 38 -1.38 -11.38 -12.58
CA PHE A 38 -2.14 -11.03 -13.78
C PHE A 38 -1.34 -10.19 -14.77
N ILE A 39 -0.52 -9.24 -14.30
CA ILE A 39 0.39 -8.49 -15.17
C ILE A 39 1.43 -9.43 -15.80
N TYR A 40 1.95 -10.38 -15.03
CA TYR A 40 2.89 -11.39 -15.54
C TYR A 40 2.26 -12.25 -16.63
N LEU A 41 1.02 -12.73 -16.45
CA LEU A 41 0.29 -13.49 -17.48
C LEU A 41 0.08 -12.66 -18.75
N ALA A 42 -0.33 -11.40 -18.60
CA ALA A 42 -0.54 -10.49 -19.71
C ALA A 42 0.73 -10.29 -20.56
N ILE A 43 1.88 -10.07 -19.91
CA ILE A 43 3.14 -9.77 -20.60
C ILE A 43 3.79 -11.04 -21.13
N ARG A 44 3.91 -12.09 -20.30
CA ARG A 44 4.68 -13.30 -20.65
C ARG A 44 3.94 -14.21 -21.62
N TYR A 45 2.61 -14.24 -21.55
CA TYR A 45 1.78 -15.16 -22.33
C TYR A 45 0.83 -14.44 -23.31
N ASN A 46 0.83 -13.10 -23.36
CA ASN A 46 -0.07 -12.31 -24.22
C ASN A 46 -1.56 -12.64 -24.01
N TYR A 47 -1.94 -13.10 -22.82
CA TYR A 47 -3.34 -13.30 -22.46
C TYR A 47 -4.01 -11.95 -22.26
N GLU A 48 -4.91 -11.60 -23.17
CA GLU A 48 -5.73 -10.37 -23.16
C GLU A 48 -5.03 -9.16 -22.50
N PRO A 49 -3.87 -8.72 -23.02
CA PRO A 49 -3.02 -7.74 -22.35
C PRO A 49 -3.74 -6.40 -22.17
N LEU A 50 -4.68 -6.08 -23.07
CA LEU A 50 -5.52 -4.90 -22.99
C LEU A 50 -6.44 -4.89 -21.76
N LEU A 51 -6.77 -6.06 -21.19
CA LEU A 51 -7.65 -6.20 -20.03
C LEU A 51 -6.87 -6.56 -18.76
N LEU A 52 -5.96 -7.54 -18.82
CA LEU A 52 -5.23 -8.02 -17.64
C LEU A 52 -4.26 -6.97 -17.09
N VAL A 53 -3.64 -6.13 -17.93
CA VAL A 53 -2.75 -5.07 -17.46
C VAL A 53 -3.51 -3.99 -16.68
N PRO A 54 -4.64 -3.43 -17.18
CA PRO A 54 -5.47 -2.54 -16.37
C PRO A 54 -6.02 -3.17 -15.10
N ILE A 55 -6.47 -4.43 -15.14
CA ILE A 55 -6.98 -5.15 -13.96
C ILE A 55 -5.89 -5.31 -12.91
N GLY A 56 -4.72 -5.83 -13.29
CA GLY A 56 -3.59 -6.00 -12.38
C GLY A 56 -3.11 -4.66 -11.80
N THR A 57 -3.04 -3.61 -12.63
CA THR A 57 -2.69 -2.26 -12.18
C THR A 57 -3.72 -1.71 -11.18
N GLY A 58 -5.02 -1.92 -11.42
CA GLY A 58 -6.08 -1.53 -10.49
C GLY A 58 -6.00 -2.26 -9.14
N ILE A 59 -5.67 -3.56 -9.15
CA ILE A 59 -5.44 -4.34 -7.92
C ILE A 59 -4.24 -3.78 -7.15
N LEU A 60 -3.14 -3.43 -7.85
CA LEU A 60 -1.97 -2.84 -7.20
C LEU A 60 -2.30 -1.51 -6.54
N ILE A 61 -2.95 -0.58 -7.26
CA ILE A 61 -3.33 0.74 -6.74
C ILE A 61 -4.31 0.63 -5.57
N GLY A 62 -5.32 -0.23 -5.70
CA GLY A 62 -6.35 -0.41 -4.67
C GLY A 62 -5.88 -1.14 -3.41
N ASN A 63 -4.73 -1.83 -3.46
CA ASN A 63 -4.15 -2.55 -2.33
C ASN A 63 -2.85 -1.93 -1.81
N VAL A 64 -2.50 -0.70 -2.22
CA VAL A 64 -1.40 0.04 -1.59
C VAL A 64 -1.79 0.31 -0.13
N PRO A 65 -1.03 -0.18 0.86
CA PRO A 65 -1.35 0.04 2.27
C PRO A 65 -1.06 1.50 2.62
N PHE A 66 -2.09 2.34 2.50
CA PHE A 66 -2.04 3.74 2.89
C PHE A 66 -2.35 3.89 4.38
N PHE A 67 -1.68 4.84 5.03
CA PHE A 67 -2.04 5.25 6.38
C PHE A 67 -3.08 6.38 6.28
N GLN A 68 -4.38 6.03 6.37
CA GLN A 68 -5.49 6.98 6.39
C GLN A 68 -5.67 7.51 7.82
N ASP A 69 -4.84 8.46 8.25
CA ASP A 69 -5.12 9.20 9.49
C ASP A 69 -5.65 10.58 9.12
N GLY A 70 -6.97 10.70 9.18
CA GLY A 70 -7.64 11.97 8.86
C GLY A 70 -8.96 11.76 8.15
N GLY A 71 -9.94 11.18 8.85
CA GLY A 71 -11.36 11.49 8.63
C GLY A 71 -11.88 11.42 7.19
N ALA A 72 -11.40 10.47 6.40
CA ALA A 72 -12.05 10.06 5.17
C ALA A 72 -12.18 8.54 5.23
N ASP A 73 -13.03 8.08 6.15
CA ASP A 73 -13.98 7.05 5.75
C ASP A 73 -14.76 7.65 4.56
N LEU A 74 -14.96 6.87 3.51
CA LEU A 74 -15.76 7.24 2.33
C LEU A 74 -17.10 7.89 2.73
#